data_AF-D6WXQ3-F1
#
_entry.id   AF-D6WXQ3-F1
#
_cell.length_a   1.000
_cell.length_b   1.000
_cell.length_c   1.000
_cell.angle_alpha   90.00
_cell.angle_beta   90.00
_cell.angle_gamma   90.00
#
_symmetry.space_group_name_H-M   'P 1'
#
loop_
_entity.id
_entity.type
_entity.pdbx_description
1 polymer ?
#
loop_
_entity_poly.entity_id
_entity_poly.type
_entity_poly.pdbx_seq_one_letter_code
_entity_poly.pdbx_strand_id
1 'polypeptide(L)'
;MKFLAVVCALLGAVNSEAQSGPVGPMNFHEVKDCDPVDNKIDLQVKISYSGDHSDSAEISFNLPEDYGDELEGYISIDKFENDAWKDGIFEQSKPLLDFLESFGGRAWKNFRNEIKPKIENPRQIPAGEYNLAYFKETYLDLDIPQTFYGRFRVTIIVSNADEPLVCKLVEVTVSQPTPGF
;
A
#
# COMPACT_ATOMS: atom_id res chain seq x y z
N MET A 1 -1.76 -8.64 10.87
CA MET A 1 -0.88 -8.35 9.72
C MET A 1 -1.67 -7.83 8.55
N LYS A 2 -2.06 -6.56 8.58
CA LYS A 2 -3.33 -6.23 7.95
C LYS A 2 -3.53 -4.73 7.57
N PHE A 3 -2.44 -4.10 7.10
CA PHE A 3 -2.31 -2.71 6.57
C PHE A 3 -2.19 -2.68 5.02
N LEU A 4 -2.48 -3.82 4.41
CA LEU A 4 -1.71 -4.36 3.28
C LEU A 4 -2.39 -4.14 1.92
N ALA A 5 -3.66 -3.75 1.93
CA ALA A 5 -4.50 -3.46 0.77
C ALA A 5 -3.79 -2.70 -0.33
N VAL A 6 -3.28 -1.52 0.03
CA VAL A 6 -2.79 -0.53 -0.92
C VAL A 6 -1.38 -0.92 -1.33
N VAL A 7 -0.45 -1.10 -0.39
CA VAL A 7 0.94 -1.51 -0.70
C VAL A 7 1.00 -2.79 -1.52
N CYS A 8 0.10 -3.76 -1.31
CA CYS A 8 0.16 -5.04 -2.02
C CYS A 8 -0.75 -5.14 -3.23
N ALA A 9 -1.83 -4.35 -3.31
CA ALA A 9 -2.41 -4.03 -4.59
C ALA A 9 -1.31 -3.50 -5.52
N LEU A 10 -0.47 -2.58 -5.01
CA LEU A 10 0.67 -1.95 -5.70
C LEU A 10 1.76 -2.96 -6.15
N LEU A 11 1.93 -4.10 -5.46
CA LEU A 11 2.86 -5.19 -5.88
C LEU A 11 2.23 -6.19 -6.88
N GLY A 12 0.90 -6.28 -6.97
CA GLY A 12 0.18 -7.27 -7.79
C GLY A 12 0.16 -6.97 -9.30
N ALA A 13 0.64 -5.79 -9.72
CA ALA A 13 0.48 -5.28 -11.08
C ALA A 13 1.50 -5.80 -12.12
N VAL A 14 2.14 -6.94 -11.86
CA VAL A 14 3.28 -7.42 -12.65
C VAL A 14 2.90 -8.69 -13.38
N ASN A 15 2.61 -8.54 -14.68
CA ASN A 15 2.36 -9.58 -15.68
C ASN A 15 1.28 -10.61 -15.32
N SER A 16 0.12 -10.49 -15.98
CA SER A 16 -0.99 -11.46 -15.99
C SER A 16 -0.63 -12.86 -16.55
N GLU A 17 0.64 -13.14 -16.80
CA GLU A 17 1.15 -14.45 -17.24
C GLU A 17 2.00 -15.16 -16.17
N ALA A 18 2.38 -14.47 -15.10
CA ALA A 18 3.04 -15.12 -13.97
C ALA A 18 1.98 -15.89 -13.15
N GLN A 19 2.21 -17.18 -12.92
CA GLN A 19 1.35 -18.00 -12.06
C GLN A 19 1.21 -17.32 -10.69
N SER A 20 0.04 -16.77 -10.39
CA SER A 20 -0.29 -16.28 -9.06
C SER A 20 -0.29 -17.47 -8.10
N GLY A 21 0.46 -17.35 -7.01
CA GLY A 21 0.53 -18.36 -5.95
C GLY A 21 -0.07 -17.80 -4.67
N PRO A 22 -0.48 -18.67 -3.72
CA PRO A 22 -0.87 -18.20 -2.40
C PRO A 22 0.29 -17.42 -1.79
N VAL A 23 0.02 -16.28 -1.17
CA VAL A 23 1.04 -15.45 -0.53
C VAL A 23 1.13 -15.83 0.95
N GLY A 24 2.33 -15.84 1.52
CA GLY A 24 2.51 -16.01 2.96
C GLY A 24 2.29 -14.70 3.75
N PRO A 25 2.49 -14.73 5.07
CA PRO A 25 2.37 -13.53 5.90
C PRO A 25 3.37 -12.45 5.48
N MET A 26 2.93 -11.20 5.61
CA MET A 26 3.79 -10.03 5.40
C MET A 26 4.13 -9.36 6.72
N ASN A 27 5.38 -8.92 6.80
CA ASN A 27 5.91 -8.24 7.97
C ASN A 27 6.47 -6.89 7.57
N PHE A 28 5.81 -5.82 8.00
CA PHE A 28 6.34 -4.47 7.82
C PHE A 28 7.45 -4.20 8.82
N HIS A 29 8.48 -3.49 8.40
CA HIS A 29 9.58 -3.06 9.26
C HIS A 29 9.53 -1.56 9.49
N GLU A 30 9.14 -0.81 8.47
CA GLU A 30 9.18 0.64 8.48
C GLU A 30 8.15 1.21 7.51
N VAL A 31 7.53 2.32 7.91
CA VAL A 31 6.80 3.24 7.02
C VAL A 31 7.24 4.64 7.39
N LYS A 32 7.82 5.37 6.42
CA LYS A 32 8.29 6.73 6.62
C LYS A 32 8.04 7.59 5.38
N ASP A 33 8.25 8.89 5.51
CA ASP A 33 8.27 9.79 4.37
C ASP A 33 9.53 9.55 3.51
N CYS A 34 9.41 9.82 2.22
CA CYS A 34 10.56 9.86 1.31
C CYS A 34 11.47 11.06 1.62
N ASP A 35 12.73 11.01 1.18
CA ASP A 35 13.69 12.12 1.29
C ASP A 35 14.03 12.63 -0.12
N PRO A 36 13.81 13.92 -0.44
CA PRO A 36 13.26 14.98 0.43
C PRO A 36 11.76 14.87 0.69
N VAL A 37 11.34 15.35 1.87
CA VAL A 37 9.92 15.40 2.28
C VAL A 37 9.28 16.68 1.71
N ASP A 38 8.39 16.55 0.74
CA ASP A 38 7.50 17.64 0.29
C ASP A 38 6.04 17.14 0.23
N ASN A 39 5.56 16.60 1.36
CA ASN A 39 4.21 16.06 1.46
C ASN A 39 3.23 17.18 1.79
N LYS A 40 2.25 17.39 0.89
CA LYS A 40 1.16 18.35 1.08
C LYS A 40 0.00 17.78 1.91
N ILE A 41 -0.10 16.46 1.95
CA ILE A 41 -1.01 15.72 2.83
C ILE A 41 -0.18 15.06 3.93
N ASP A 42 -0.49 15.39 5.18
CA ASP A 42 0.08 14.71 6.35
C ASP A 42 -0.57 13.34 6.53
N LEU A 43 -0.07 12.34 5.79
CA LEU A 43 -0.45 10.95 5.94
C LEU A 43 0.36 10.32 7.08
N GLN A 44 -0.28 10.03 8.20
CA GLN A 44 0.35 9.31 9.31
C GLN A 44 -0.06 7.84 9.27
N VAL A 45 0.94 6.98 9.40
CA VAL A 45 0.79 5.53 9.45
C VAL A 45 1.57 5.04 10.66
N LYS A 46 0.88 4.40 11.58
CA LYS A 46 1.50 3.80 12.76
C LYS A 46 1.22 2.31 12.77
N ILE A 47 2.29 1.53 12.63
CA ILE A 47 2.22 0.07 12.69
C ILE A 47 2.36 -0.37 14.15
N SER A 48 1.45 -1.24 14.58
CA SER A 48 1.56 -1.95 15.86
C SER A 48 2.14 -3.33 15.65
N TYR A 49 2.97 -3.79 16.60
CA TYR A 49 3.71 -5.05 16.51
C TYR A 49 3.31 -6.00 17.65
N SER A 50 3.27 -7.30 17.34
CA SER A 50 3.16 -8.38 18.31
C SER A 50 4.38 -9.29 18.15
N GLY A 51 5.37 -9.09 19.02
CA GLY A 51 6.71 -9.64 18.82
C GLY A 51 7.35 -9.04 17.56
N ASP A 52 7.96 -9.89 16.73
CA ASP A 52 8.60 -9.48 15.48
C ASP A 52 7.63 -9.34 14.30
N HIS A 53 6.32 -9.43 14.53
CA HIS A 53 5.30 -9.39 13.47
C HIS A 53 4.40 -8.16 13.58
N SER A 54 4.21 -7.45 12.47
CA SER A 54 3.22 -6.37 12.37
C SER A 54 1.78 -6.87 12.59
N ASP A 55 1.04 -6.43 13.62
CA ASP A 55 -0.33 -6.89 13.86
C ASP A 55 -1.40 -6.03 13.17
N SER A 56 -1.32 -4.72 13.35
CA SER A 56 -2.32 -3.76 12.87
C SER A 56 -1.68 -2.44 12.48
N ALA A 57 -2.47 -1.57 11.85
CA ALA A 57 -2.07 -0.20 11.62
C ALA A 57 -3.18 0.77 12.01
N GLU A 58 -2.75 1.92 12.51
CA GLU A 58 -3.52 3.15 12.65
C GLU A 58 -3.16 4.06 11.47
N ILE A 59 -4.16 4.66 10.83
CA ILE A 59 -3.98 5.57 9.69
C ILE A 59 -4.72 6.86 9.98
N SER A 60 -4.09 8.00 9.75
CA SER A 60 -4.79 9.28 9.75
C SER A 60 -4.23 10.21 8.69
N PHE A 61 -5.10 11.00 8.08
CA PHE A 61 -4.71 12.02 7.11
C PHE A 61 -5.75 13.11 7.03
N ASN A 62 -5.35 14.30 6.58
CA ASN A 62 -6.24 15.41 6.35
C ASN A 62 -6.17 15.81 4.87
N LEU A 63 -7.32 15.81 4.19
CA LEU A 63 -7.43 16.23 2.80
C LEU A 63 -7.89 17.69 2.75
N PRO A 64 -7.10 18.61 2.16
CA PRO A 64 -7.46 20.03 2.10
C PRO A 64 -8.60 20.32 1.12
N GLU A 65 -8.84 19.42 0.17
CA GLU A 65 -9.87 19.52 -0.87
C GLU A 65 -10.39 18.12 -1.25
N ASP A 66 -11.46 18.10 -2.04
CA ASP A 66 -12.00 16.87 -2.61
C ASP A 66 -11.04 16.35 -3.68
N TYR A 67 -10.80 15.04 -3.69
CA TYR A 67 -10.02 14.38 -4.73
C TYR A 67 -10.83 13.27 -5.42
N GLY A 68 -10.52 13.00 -6.69
CA GLY A 68 -11.18 12.02 -7.53
C GLY A 68 -10.24 11.33 -8.53
N ASP A 69 -10.72 11.19 -9.76
CA ASP A 69 -10.04 10.47 -10.84
C ASP A 69 -8.75 11.15 -11.34
N GLU A 70 -8.52 12.40 -10.95
CA GLU A 70 -7.32 13.17 -11.27
C GLU A 70 -6.08 12.74 -10.46
N LEU A 71 -6.26 11.94 -9.41
CA LEU A 71 -5.14 11.40 -8.64
C LEU A 71 -4.36 10.38 -9.45
N GLU A 72 -3.05 10.57 -9.52
CA GLU A 72 -2.10 9.61 -10.07
C GLU A 72 -1.33 8.92 -8.95
N GLY A 73 -1.13 7.62 -9.09
CA GLY A 73 -0.34 6.79 -8.19
C GLY A 73 0.90 6.27 -8.90
N TYR A 74 2.07 6.53 -8.33
CA TYR A 74 3.34 5.97 -8.76
C TYR A 74 3.90 5.02 -7.69
N ILE A 75 4.46 3.90 -8.15
CA ILE A 75 5.08 2.88 -7.30
C ILE A 75 6.43 2.54 -7.88
N SER A 76 7.43 2.44 -7.01
CA SER A 76 8.70 1.79 -7.32
C SER A 76 9.02 0.76 -6.25
N ILE A 77 9.50 -0.40 -6.66
CA ILE A 77 9.85 -1.51 -5.77
C ILE A 77 11.33 -1.82 -5.94
N ASP A 78 12.04 -1.80 -4.83
CA ASP A 78 13.41 -2.31 -4.70
C ASP A 78 13.37 -3.62 -3.92
N LYS A 79 14.33 -4.51 -4.20
CA LYS A 79 14.42 -5.82 -3.54
C LYS A 79 15.78 -6.01 -2.89
N PHE A 80 15.77 -6.50 -1.66
CA PHE A 80 16.99 -6.84 -0.94
C PHE A 80 17.45 -8.24 -1.34
N GLU A 81 18.60 -8.32 -2.03
CA GLU A 81 19.22 -9.58 -2.47
C GLU A 81 20.75 -9.47 -2.32
N ASN A 82 21.41 -10.53 -1.84
CA ASN A 82 22.87 -10.58 -1.68
C ASN A 82 23.43 -9.41 -0.85
N ASP A 83 22.82 -9.13 0.30
CA ASP A 83 23.20 -8.06 1.23
C ASP A 83 23.15 -6.64 0.66
N ALA A 84 22.46 -6.44 -0.47
CA ALA A 84 22.28 -5.15 -1.12
C ALA A 84 20.85 -4.93 -1.59
N TRP A 85 20.45 -3.66 -1.71
CA TRP A 85 19.22 -3.28 -2.41
C TRP A 85 19.46 -3.28 -3.91
N LYS A 86 18.57 -3.94 -4.64
CA LYS A 86 18.47 -3.87 -6.10
C LYS A 86 17.31 -2.95 -6.43
N ASP A 87 17.64 -1.78 -6.92
CA ASP A 87 16.67 -0.71 -7.17
C ASP A 87 15.83 -0.97 -8.42
N GLY A 88 14.59 -0.49 -8.41
CA GLY A 88 13.72 -0.42 -9.60
C GLY A 88 13.42 -1.78 -10.23
N ILE A 89 13.24 -2.83 -9.43
CA ILE A 89 12.84 -4.15 -9.97
C ILE A 89 11.42 -4.13 -10.56
N PHE A 90 10.63 -3.10 -10.21
CA PHE A 90 9.34 -2.80 -10.79
C PHE A 90 9.00 -1.34 -10.57
N GLU A 91 8.43 -0.71 -11.59
CA GLU A 91 7.91 0.66 -11.53
C GLU A 91 6.61 0.76 -12.33
N GLN A 92 5.65 1.53 -11.83
CA GLN A 92 4.39 1.79 -12.53
C GLN A 92 3.76 3.11 -12.08
N SER A 93 3.18 3.83 -13.05
CA SER A 93 2.31 4.99 -12.83
C SER A 93 0.93 4.71 -13.43
N LYS A 94 -0.13 4.96 -12.66
CA LYS A 94 -1.53 4.81 -13.10
C LYS A 94 -2.47 5.73 -12.31
N PRO A 95 -3.67 6.02 -12.83
CA PRO A 95 -4.71 6.66 -12.05
C PRO A 95 -4.95 5.90 -10.74
N LEU A 96 -4.85 6.60 -9.60
CA LEU A 96 -4.82 5.98 -8.28
C LEU A 96 -6.10 5.21 -7.98
N LEU A 97 -7.26 5.76 -8.35
CA LEU A 97 -8.54 5.12 -8.05
C LEU A 97 -8.78 3.87 -8.92
N ASP A 98 -8.35 3.89 -10.18
CA ASP A 98 -8.35 2.68 -11.04
C ASP A 98 -7.45 1.60 -10.44
N PHE A 99 -6.31 2.03 -9.92
CA PHE A 99 -5.34 1.17 -9.28
C PHE A 99 -5.93 0.47 -8.04
N LEU A 100 -6.51 1.27 -7.12
CA LEU A 100 -7.14 0.78 -5.89
C LEU A 100 -8.32 -0.15 -6.16
N GLU A 101 -9.12 0.10 -7.20
CA GLU A 101 -10.22 -0.77 -7.58
C GLU A 101 -9.76 -2.08 -8.22
N SER A 102 -8.77 -2.03 -9.12
CA SER A 102 -8.34 -3.19 -9.91
C SER A 102 -7.59 -4.22 -9.06
N PHE A 103 -6.66 -3.76 -8.21
CA PHE A 103 -5.78 -4.64 -7.45
C PHE A 103 -6.20 -4.76 -5.99
N GLY A 104 -6.85 -3.73 -5.48
CA GLY A 104 -7.29 -3.65 -4.11
C GLY A 104 -8.79 -3.81 -3.93
N GLY A 105 -9.59 -4.19 -4.94
CA GLY A 105 -11.07 -4.01 -4.89
C GLY A 105 -11.77 -4.36 -3.57
N ARG A 106 -11.44 -5.50 -2.93
CA ARG A 106 -11.95 -5.85 -1.59
C ARG A 106 -11.30 -5.00 -0.48
N ALA A 107 -10.00 -4.82 -0.61
CA ALA A 107 -9.12 -4.11 0.29
C ALA A 107 -9.47 -2.62 0.42
N TRP A 108 -9.60 -1.94 -0.72
CA TRP A 108 -10.12 -0.58 -0.87
C TRP A 108 -11.54 -0.45 -0.32
N LYS A 109 -12.42 -1.40 -0.65
CA LYS A 109 -13.80 -1.40 -0.13
C LYS A 109 -13.83 -1.46 1.40
N ASN A 110 -13.03 -2.33 2.02
CA ASN A 110 -12.98 -2.45 3.48
C ASN A 110 -12.38 -1.20 4.12
N PHE A 111 -11.25 -0.70 3.60
CA PHE A 111 -10.67 0.56 4.04
C PHE A 111 -11.70 1.69 4.05
N ARG A 112 -12.40 1.91 2.92
CA ARG A 112 -13.42 2.95 2.81
C ARG A 112 -14.57 2.79 3.78
N ASN A 113 -14.93 1.55 4.13
CA ASN A 113 -16.02 1.25 5.06
C ASN A 113 -15.59 1.41 6.53
N GLU A 114 -14.32 1.20 6.85
CA GLU A 114 -13.80 1.24 8.22
C GLU A 114 -13.28 2.62 8.61
N ILE A 115 -12.80 3.42 7.65
CA ILE A 115 -12.28 4.77 7.91
C ILE A 115 -13.40 5.74 8.31
N LYS A 116 -13.06 6.74 9.15
CA LYS A 116 -13.98 7.76 9.63
C LYS A 116 -13.48 9.17 9.26
N PRO A 117 -14.29 10.01 8.57
CA PRO A 117 -15.60 9.68 8.01
C PRO A 117 -15.49 8.63 6.90
N LYS A 118 -16.59 7.93 6.65
CA LYS A 118 -16.65 6.87 5.63
C LYS A 118 -16.57 7.48 4.24
N ILE A 119 -15.84 6.83 3.33
CA ILE A 119 -15.77 7.23 1.92
C ILE A 119 -16.85 6.46 1.14
N GLU A 120 -17.99 7.10 0.86
CA GLU A 120 -19.13 6.43 0.22
C GLU A 120 -18.89 6.13 -1.27
N ASN A 121 -18.39 7.12 -2.01
CA ASN A 121 -18.09 6.98 -3.44
C ASN A 121 -16.65 6.43 -3.63
N PRO A 122 -16.43 5.27 -4.26
CA PRO A 122 -15.07 4.77 -4.51
C PRO A 122 -14.23 5.66 -5.42
N ARG A 123 -14.86 6.52 -6.22
CA ARG A 123 -14.23 7.40 -7.22
C ARG A 123 -14.10 8.86 -6.76
N GLN A 124 -14.47 9.15 -5.51
CA GLN A 124 -14.41 10.50 -4.97
C GLN A 124 -14.18 10.47 -3.46
N ILE A 125 -13.14 11.14 -3.01
CA ILE A 125 -12.71 11.23 -1.62
C ILE A 125 -12.89 12.69 -1.18
N PRO A 126 -13.94 13.02 -0.40
CA PRO A 126 -14.19 14.38 0.04
C PRO A 126 -13.06 14.94 0.91
N ALA A 127 -12.93 16.26 0.95
CA ALA A 127 -12.06 16.97 1.89
C ALA A 127 -12.42 16.61 3.34
N GLY A 128 -11.41 16.62 4.22
CA GLY A 128 -11.61 16.45 5.65
C GLY A 128 -10.56 15.60 6.35
N GLU A 129 -10.75 15.45 7.65
CA GLU A 129 -9.90 14.66 8.53
C GLU A 129 -10.38 13.22 8.60
N TYR A 130 -9.51 12.30 8.24
CA TYR A 130 -9.77 10.87 8.22
C TYR A 130 -8.94 10.16 9.28
N ASN A 131 -9.58 9.22 9.97
CA ASN A 131 -8.92 8.36 10.95
C ASN A 131 -9.43 6.92 10.84
N LEU A 132 -8.49 5.99 10.88
CA LEU A 132 -8.70 4.56 10.95
C LEU A 132 -7.91 4.02 12.13
N ALA A 133 -8.58 3.82 13.26
CA ALA A 133 -7.94 3.47 14.53
C ALA A 133 -7.43 2.02 14.60
N TYR A 134 -7.98 1.11 13.81
CA TYR A 134 -7.54 -0.28 13.79
C TYR A 134 -7.88 -0.89 12.45
N PHE A 135 -6.88 -1.04 11.58
CA PHE A 135 -7.08 -1.74 10.32
C PHE A 135 -6.55 -3.17 10.39
N LYS A 136 -7.46 -4.12 10.11
CA LYS A 136 -7.18 -5.56 10.08
C LYS A 136 -7.80 -6.27 8.82
N GLU A 137 -7.22 -6.14 7.60
CA GLU A 137 -7.27 -7.10 6.42
C GLU A 137 -6.27 -8.30 6.17
N THR A 138 -6.75 -9.43 5.62
CA THR A 138 -5.98 -10.70 5.43
C THR A 138 -5.19 -10.74 4.11
N TYR A 139 -4.01 -11.39 4.10
CA TYR A 139 -3.20 -11.62 2.88
C TYR A 139 -3.91 -12.49 1.81
N LEU A 140 -4.98 -13.19 2.19
CA LEU A 140 -5.83 -13.99 1.30
C LEU A 140 -6.66 -13.16 0.31
N ASP A 141 -6.70 -11.85 0.50
CA ASP A 141 -7.48 -10.93 -0.30
C ASP A 141 -6.65 -10.27 -1.43
N LEU A 142 -5.41 -10.73 -1.65
CA LEU A 142 -4.44 -10.16 -2.57
C LEU A 142 -3.87 -11.22 -3.52
N ASP A 143 -3.90 -10.95 -4.83
CA ASP A 143 -3.23 -11.75 -5.86
C ASP A 143 -1.84 -11.16 -6.13
N ILE A 144 -0.80 -11.75 -5.54
CA ILE A 144 0.58 -11.27 -5.72
C ILE A 144 1.39 -12.33 -6.49
N PRO A 145 2.10 -11.95 -7.57
CA PRO A 145 2.98 -12.86 -8.26
C PRO A 145 4.03 -13.46 -7.32
N GLN A 146 4.33 -14.75 -7.47
CA GLN A 146 5.33 -15.45 -6.65
C GLN A 146 6.75 -14.84 -6.71
N THR A 147 7.01 -13.99 -7.69
CA THR A 147 8.27 -13.24 -7.82
C THR A 147 8.50 -12.24 -6.68
N PHE A 148 7.45 -11.89 -5.92
CA PHE A 148 7.50 -10.94 -4.81
C PHE A 148 7.69 -11.58 -3.43
N TYR A 149 8.49 -12.65 -3.33
CA TYR A 149 8.97 -13.15 -2.03
C TYR A 149 10.33 -12.53 -1.67
N GLY A 150 10.52 -12.24 -0.38
CA GLY A 150 11.75 -11.63 0.15
C GLY A 150 11.48 -10.30 0.88
N ARG A 151 12.54 -9.51 1.06
CA ARG A 151 12.47 -8.17 1.66
C ARG A 151 12.47 -7.12 0.56
N PHE A 152 11.56 -6.16 0.66
CA PHE A 152 11.30 -5.13 -0.32
C PHE A 152 11.29 -3.75 0.33
N ARG A 153 11.61 -2.75 -0.49
CA ARG A 153 11.38 -1.34 -0.22
C ARG A 153 10.44 -0.84 -1.30
N VAL A 154 9.29 -0.30 -0.89
CA VAL A 154 8.24 0.18 -1.79
C VAL A 154 8.14 1.68 -1.62
N THR A 155 8.44 2.41 -2.68
CA THR A 155 8.21 3.85 -2.77
C THR A 155 6.83 4.06 -3.37
N ILE A 156 5.97 4.81 -2.70
CA ILE A 156 4.61 5.13 -3.12
C ILE A 156 4.50 6.64 -3.19
N ILE A 157 4.16 7.17 -4.37
CA ILE A 157 3.90 8.57 -4.60
C ILE A 157 2.46 8.72 -5.05
N VAL A 158 1.73 9.66 -4.45
CA VAL A 158 0.43 10.11 -4.92
C VAL A 158 0.58 11.55 -5.36
N SER A 159 0.14 11.86 -6.58
CA SER A 159 0.14 13.21 -7.13
C SER A 159 -1.23 13.60 -7.66
N ASN A 160 -1.49 14.91 -7.73
CA ASN A 160 -2.58 15.47 -8.50
C ASN A 160 -1.95 16.27 -9.64
N ALA A 161 -2.17 15.85 -10.88
CA ALA A 161 -1.34 16.27 -12.02
C ALA A 161 0.16 16.07 -11.72
N ASP A 162 0.99 17.10 -11.89
CA ASP A 162 2.44 17.07 -11.67
C ASP A 162 2.85 17.42 -10.23
N GLU A 163 1.89 17.58 -9.32
CA GLU A 163 2.13 18.00 -7.96
C GLU A 163 2.12 16.81 -6.99
N PRO A 164 3.26 16.45 -6.36
CA PRO A 164 3.29 15.39 -5.36
C PRO A 164 2.51 15.83 -4.12
N LEU A 165 1.58 14.98 -3.69
CA LEU A 165 0.77 15.19 -2.50
C LEU A 165 1.31 14.38 -1.31
N VAL A 166 1.72 13.14 -1.57
CA VAL A 166 2.25 12.20 -0.58
C VAL A 166 3.38 11.38 -1.20
N CYS A 167 4.47 11.20 -0.46
CA CYS A 167 5.48 10.20 -0.72
C CYS A 167 5.76 9.36 0.53
N LYS A 168 5.60 8.05 0.42
CA LYS A 168 5.90 7.08 1.47
C LYS A 168 6.91 6.04 1.01
N LEU A 169 7.85 5.72 1.89
CA LEU A 169 8.74 4.59 1.78
C LEU A 169 8.32 3.51 2.78
N VAL A 170 8.08 2.30 2.27
CA VAL A 170 7.62 1.15 3.05
C VAL A 170 8.64 0.03 2.95
N GLU A 171 9.18 -0.44 4.06
CA GLU A 171 9.99 -1.66 4.09
C GLU A 171 9.15 -2.84 4.59
N VAL A 172 9.13 -3.93 3.81
CA VAL A 172 8.28 -5.09 4.07
C VAL A 172 8.97 -6.39 3.69
N THR A 173 8.75 -7.45 4.47
CA THR A 173 9.11 -8.82 4.09
C THR A 173 7.85 -9.59 3.72
N VAL A 174 7.84 -10.20 2.54
CA VAL A 174 6.80 -11.10 2.05
C VAL A 174 7.30 -12.53 2.14
N SER A 175 6.60 -13.35 2.92
CA SER A 175 6.97 -14.75 3.12
C SER A 175 6.31 -15.65 2.10
N GLN A 176 6.92 -16.80 1.82
CA GLN A 176 6.25 -17.87 1.10
C GLN A 176 5.09 -18.43 1.94
N PRO A 177 4.00 -18.91 1.30
CA PRO A 177 2.96 -19.64 2.00
C PRO A 177 3.55 -20.91 2.61
N THR A 178 3.23 -21.19 3.88
CA THR A 178 3.63 -22.46 4.50
C THR A 178 2.67 -23.56 4.03
N PRO A 179 3.13 -24.61 3.31
CA PRO A 179 2.24 -25.68 2.90
C PRO A 179 1.77 -26.47 4.14
N GLY A 180 0.46 -26.57 4.37
CA GLY A 180 -0.12 -27.51 5.34
C GLY A 180 -0.68 -26.93 6.64
N PHE A 181 -1.09 -25.66 6.65
CA PHE A 181 -2.01 -25.09 7.66
C PHE A 181 -3.23 -24.47 6.98
#